data_AF-A0A5A7V102-F1
#
_entry.id   AF-A0A5A7V102-F1
#
_cell.length_a   1.000
_cell.length_b   1.000
_cell.length_c   1.000
_cell.angle_alpha   90.00
_cell.angle_beta   90.00
_cell.angle_gamma   90.00
#
_symmetry.space_group_name_H-M   'P 1'
#
loop_
_entity.id
_entity.type
_entity.pdbx_description
1 polymer ?
#
loop_
_entity_poly.entity_id
_entity_poly.type
_entity_poly.pdbx_seq_one_letter_code
_entity_poly.pdbx_strand_id
1 'polypeptide(L)'
;MINGMSEDFRAILDVVRNEIVDENTRLNLTMRVMANQAPAGGAIPVSRIKIPEPKPFYEARDAKALENYIFDLEQYFRVTNTTTEEAKVILATMHLSEDANLCWRSRYVDI
;
A
#
# COMPACT_ATOMS: atom_id res chain seq x y z
N MET A 1 -18.74 24.14 -18.12
CA MET A 1 -19.45 22.86 -17.86
C MET A 1 -18.55 21.75 -17.32
N ILE A 2 -17.22 21.90 -17.31
CA ILE A 2 -16.27 20.85 -16.88
C ILE A 2 -16.03 20.81 -15.35
N ASN A 3 -16.27 21.92 -14.63
CA ASN A 3 -15.98 22.02 -13.19
C ASN A 3 -16.94 21.20 -12.30
N GLY A 4 -18.22 21.12 -12.64
CA GLY A 4 -19.23 20.45 -11.81
C GLY A 4 -19.01 18.94 -11.67
N MET A 5 -18.62 18.25 -12.74
CA MET A 5 -18.33 16.81 -12.65
C MET A 5 -17.10 16.53 -11.77
N SER A 6 -16.07 17.39 -11.83
CA SER A 6 -14.86 17.26 -11.00
C SER A 6 -15.15 17.49 -9.51
N GLU A 7 -16.12 18.35 -9.19
CA GLU A 7 -16.61 18.58 -7.84
C GLU A 7 -17.36 17.37 -7.28
N ASP A 8 -18.24 16.77 -8.08
CA ASP A 8 -18.98 15.55 -7.70
C ASP A 8 -18.04 14.37 -7.45
N PHE A 9 -17.06 14.14 -8.33
CA PHE A 9 -16.06 13.08 -8.13
C PHE A 9 -15.25 13.28 -6.85
N ARG A 10 -14.88 14.52 -6.53
CA ARG A 10 -14.16 14.83 -5.29
C ARG A 10 -15.03 14.61 -4.06
N ALA A 11 -16.30 15.01 -4.10
CA ALA A 11 -17.25 14.77 -3.01
C ALA A 11 -17.42 13.27 -2.73
N ILE A 12 -17.51 12.45 -3.78
CA ILE A 12 -17.61 10.98 -3.65
C ILE A 12 -16.31 10.42 -3.05
N LEU A 13 -15.14 10.88 -3.50
CA LEU A 13 -13.85 10.44 -2.93
C LEU A 13 -13.72 10.79 -1.44
N ASP A 14 -14.17 11.99 -1.04
CA ASP A 14 -14.14 12.41 0.35
C ASP A 14 -15.09 11.57 1.22
N VAL A 15 -16.28 11.23 0.71
CA VAL A 15 -17.22 10.32 1.39
C VAL A 15 -16.58 8.95 1.61
N VAL A 16 -16.02 8.35 0.56
CA VAL A 16 -15.37 7.03 0.64
C VAL A 16 -14.18 7.05 1.61
N ARG A 17 -13.36 8.11 1.60
CA ARG A 17 -12.26 8.26 2.56
C ARG A 17 -12.76 8.34 4.00
N ASN A 18 -13.80 9.11 4.25
CA ASN A 18 -14.38 9.26 5.58
C ASN A 18 -14.99 7.94 6.08
N GLU A 19 -15.64 7.17 5.20
CA GLU A 19 -16.19 5.85 5.53
C GLU A 19 -15.09 4.86 5.90
N ILE A 20 -13.99 4.81 5.13
CA ILE A 20 -12.82 3.98 5.46
C ILE A 20 -12.24 4.35 6.84
N VAL A 21 -12.17 5.65 7.16
CA VAL A 21 -11.68 6.13 8.46
C VAL A 21 -12.62 5.73 9.60
N ASP A 22 -13.94 5.83 9.41
CA ASP A 22 -14.95 5.40 10.40
C ASP A 22 -14.86 3.89 10.67
N GLU A 23 -14.86 3.09 9.60
CA GLU A 23 -14.80 1.63 9.72
C GLU A 23 -13.50 1.18 10.40
N ASN A 24 -12.37 1.80 10.07
CA ASN A 24 -11.09 1.50 10.72
C ASN A 24 -11.11 1.89 12.21
N THR A 25 -11.74 3.01 12.55
CA THR A 25 -11.91 3.44 13.96
C THR A 25 -12.76 2.44 14.74
N ARG A 26 -13.89 2.00 14.16
CA ARG A 26 -14.77 0.98 14.74
C ARG A 26 -14.04 -0.34 14.94
N LEU A 27 -13.33 -0.82 13.92
CA LEU A 27 -12.56 -2.06 13.97
C LEU A 27 -11.49 -2.00 15.06
N ASN A 28 -10.76 -0.90 15.18
CA ASN A 28 -9.74 -0.71 16.20
C ASN A 28 -10.35 -0.70 17.62
N LEU A 29 -11.48 -0.02 17.81
CA LEU A 29 -12.20 -0.03 19.08
C LEU A 29 -12.68 -1.45 19.45
N THR A 30 -13.24 -2.19 18.49
CA THR A 30 -13.66 -3.58 18.70
C THR A 30 -12.48 -4.49 19.05
N MET A 31 -11.36 -4.37 18.34
CA MET A 31 -10.13 -5.11 18.68
C MET A 31 -9.65 -4.81 20.10
N ARG A 32 -9.70 -3.54 20.51
CA ARG A 32 -9.30 -3.12 21.86
C ARG A 32 -10.25 -3.65 22.94
N VAL A 33 -11.56 -3.63 22.69
CA VAL A 33 -12.56 -4.22 23.60
C VAL A 33 -12.33 -5.73 23.72
N MET A 34 -12.13 -6.43 22.60
CA MET A 34 -11.83 -7.87 22.59
C MET A 34 -10.53 -8.20 23.33
N ALA A 35 -9.46 -7.41 23.14
CA ALA A 35 -8.21 -7.58 23.86
C ALA A 35 -8.37 -7.37 25.38
N ASN A 36 -9.21 -6.42 25.79
CA ASN A 36 -9.49 -6.13 27.20
C ASN A 36 -10.48 -7.13 27.84
N GLN A 37 -11.24 -7.88 27.04
CA GLN A 37 -12.26 -8.83 27.48
C GLN A 37 -11.76 -10.29 27.45
N ALA A 38 -10.55 -10.53 26.92
CA ALA A 38 -9.90 -11.83 26.95
C ALA A 38 -9.53 -12.24 28.39
N PRO A 39 -9.84 -13.47 28.84
CA PRO A 39 -9.30 -14.01 30.09
C PRO A 39 -7.77 -13.95 30.06
N ALA A 40 -7.16 -13.58 31.19
CA ALA A 40 -5.71 -13.53 31.38
C ALA A 40 -5.07 -14.89 31.04
N GLY A 41 -4.67 -15.10 29.78
CA GLY A 41 -4.02 -16.33 29.33
C GLY A 41 -4.38 -16.85 27.93
N GLY A 42 -5.36 -16.28 27.22
CA GLY A 42 -5.70 -16.70 25.86
C GLY A 42 -5.42 -15.61 24.83
N ALA A 43 -4.30 -15.71 24.10
CA ALA A 43 -4.03 -14.81 22.98
C ALA A 43 -5.14 -14.97 21.92
N ILE A 44 -6.01 -13.96 21.79
CA ILE A 44 -6.90 -13.85 20.63
C ILE A 44 -6.00 -13.74 19.41
N PRO A 45 -6.07 -14.68 18.44
CA PRO A 45 -5.32 -14.54 17.21
C PRO A 45 -5.97 -13.40 16.43
N VAL A 46 -5.43 -12.19 16.57
CA VAL A 46 -5.66 -11.11 15.61
C VAL A 46 -5.21 -11.70 14.28
N SER A 47 -6.16 -11.98 13.38
CA SER A 47 -5.85 -12.45 12.04
C SER A 47 -4.99 -11.39 11.39
N ARG A 48 -3.67 -11.61 11.33
CA ARG A 48 -2.77 -10.75 10.57
C ARG A 48 -3.26 -10.80 9.14
N ILE A 49 -3.89 -9.72 8.69
CA ILE A 49 -4.36 -9.59 7.32
C ILE A 49 -3.13 -9.84 6.45
N LYS A 50 -3.19 -10.85 5.57
CA LYS A 50 -2.12 -11.10 4.61
C LYS A 50 -2.15 -9.95 3.61
N ILE A 51 -1.19 -9.05 3.73
CA ILE A 51 -1.03 -7.96 2.76
C ILE A 51 -0.52 -8.63 1.46
N PRO A 52 -1.23 -8.47 0.34
CA PRO A 52 -0.77 -9.00 -0.93
C PRO A 52 0.51 -8.27 -1.36
N GLU A 53 1.51 -9.03 -1.78
CA GLU A 53 2.74 -8.46 -2.34
C GLU A 53 2.47 -7.80 -3.70
N PRO A 54 3.16 -6.70 -4.02
CA PRO A 54 3.02 -6.04 -5.31
C PRO A 54 3.50 -6.95 -6.43
N LYS A 55 2.83 -6.89 -7.58
CA LYS A 55 3.23 -7.68 -8.75
C LYS A 55 4.59 -7.21 -9.26
N PRO A 56 5.49 -8.12 -9.67
CA PRO A 56 6.74 -7.72 -10.28
C PRO A 56 6.49 -6.91 -11.55
N PHE A 57 7.28 -5.84 -11.74
CA PHE A 57 7.28 -5.11 -13.00
C PHE A 57 8.19 -5.80 -14.01
N TYR A 58 7.63 -6.08 -15.19
CA TYR A 58 8.32 -6.68 -16.32
C TYR A 58 8.60 -5.61 -17.37
N GLU A 59 9.75 -5.74 -18.04
CA GLU A 59 10.41 -4.78 -18.93
C GLU A 59 9.59 -4.25 -20.14
N ALA A 60 8.30 -4.60 -20.27
CA ALA A 60 7.44 -4.00 -21.26
C ALA A 60 7.49 -2.48 -21.07
N ARG A 61 7.99 -1.74 -22.08
CA ARG A 61 8.02 -0.28 -22.14
C ARG A 61 6.61 0.31 -22.26
N ASP A 62 5.71 -0.15 -21.42
CA ASP A 62 4.36 0.32 -21.26
C ASP A 62 4.35 1.27 -20.06
N ALA A 63 4.19 2.56 -20.36
CA ALA A 63 4.07 3.60 -19.35
C ALA A 63 2.94 3.30 -18.36
N LYS A 64 1.85 2.67 -18.81
CA LYS A 64 0.72 2.30 -17.96
C LYS A 64 1.08 1.19 -16.98
N ALA A 65 1.87 0.22 -17.42
CA ALA A 65 2.36 -0.84 -16.54
C ALA A 65 3.29 -0.28 -15.45
N LEU A 66 4.12 0.71 -15.81
CA LEU A 66 5.01 1.39 -14.87
C LEU A 66 4.23 2.22 -13.85
N GLU A 67 3.23 2.99 -14.30
CA GLU A 67 2.36 3.77 -13.40
C GLU A 67 1.61 2.86 -12.42
N ASN A 68 1.07 1.74 -12.89
CA ASN A 68 0.39 0.76 -12.02
C ASN A 68 1.36 0.16 -10.99
N TYR A 69 2.59 -0.16 -11.40
CA TYR A 69 3.60 -0.70 -10.49
C TYR A 69 3.97 0.28 -9.37
N ILE A 70 4.19 1.55 -9.73
CA ILE A 70 4.47 2.61 -8.75
C ILE A 70 3.29 2.77 -7.80
N PHE A 71 2.06 2.80 -8.33
CA PHE A 71 0.85 2.91 -7.52
C PHE A 71 0.71 1.74 -6.53
N ASP A 72 0.92 0.50 -6.97
CA ASP A 72 0.85 -0.69 -6.13
C ASP A 72 1.91 -0.66 -5.00
N LEU A 73 3.13 -0.21 -5.30
CA LEU A 73 4.19 -0.02 -4.30
C LEU A 73 3.83 1.04 -3.26
N GLU A 74 3.27 2.18 -3.68
CA GLU A 74 2.85 3.24 -2.76
C GLU A 74 1.76 2.76 -1.79
N GLN A 75 0.78 2.01 -2.29
CA GLN A 75 -0.25 1.41 -1.43
C GLN A 75 0.37 0.37 -0.50
N TYR A 76 1.26 -0.48 -1.01
CA TYR A 76 1.96 -1.47 -0.19
C TYR A 76 2.75 -0.83 0.96
N PHE A 77 3.48 0.26 0.70
CA PHE A 77 4.22 0.98 1.75
C PHE A 77 3.30 1.61 2.80
N ARG A 78 2.13 2.14 2.38
CA ARG A 78 1.14 2.68 3.31
C ARG A 78 0.58 1.61 4.24
N VAL A 79 0.22 0.45 3.70
CA VAL A 79 -0.39 -0.64 4.49
C VAL A 79 0.64 -1.35 5.37
N THR A 80 1.90 -1.45 4.92
CA THR A 80 3.00 -2.04 5.70
C THR A 80 3.66 -1.05 6.67
N ASN A 81 3.24 0.22 6.67
CA ASN A 81 3.85 1.31 7.43
C ASN A 81 5.37 1.43 7.16
N THR A 82 5.79 1.18 5.92
CA THR A 82 7.18 1.32 5.48
C THR A 82 7.48 2.81 5.25
N THR A 83 8.10 3.45 6.25
CA THR A 83 8.33 4.90 6.23
C THR A 83 9.73 5.31 5.79
N THR A 84 10.75 4.45 5.97
CA THR A 84 12.14 4.78 5.63
C THR A 84 12.38 4.68 4.13
N GLU A 85 12.98 5.71 3.54
CA GLU A 85 13.29 5.75 2.10
C GLU A 85 14.19 4.58 1.66
N GLU A 86 15.19 4.23 2.47
CA GLU A 86 16.05 3.06 2.23
C GLU A 86 15.24 1.76 2.12
N ALA A 87 14.28 1.54 3.02
CA ALA A 87 13.43 0.35 3.01
C ALA A 87 12.47 0.33 1.81
N LYS A 88 11.93 1.50 1.43
CA LYS A 88 11.10 1.64 0.22
C LYS A 88 11.90 1.32 -1.03
N VAL A 89 13.12 1.84 -1.15
CA VAL A 89 14.02 1.57 -2.30
C VAL A 89 14.37 0.09 -2.38
N ILE A 90 14.72 -0.55 -1.26
CA ILE A 90 15.01 -2.00 -1.21
C ILE A 90 13.79 -2.81 -1.66
N LEU A 91 12.60 -2.53 -1.12
CA LEU A 91 11.39 -3.26 -1.51
C LEU A 91 11.00 -3.01 -2.97
N ALA A 92 11.07 -1.76 -3.44
CA ALA A 92 10.79 -1.43 -4.83
C ALA A 92 11.77 -2.11 -5.81
N THR A 93 13.02 -2.30 -5.41
CA THR A 93 14.03 -2.97 -6.25
C THR A 93 13.92 -4.50 -6.21
N MET A 94 13.50 -5.08 -5.08
CA MET A 94 13.20 -6.52 -4.98
C MET A 94 12.09 -6.99 -5.93
N HIS A 95 11.17 -6.10 -6.29
CA HIS A 95 10.05 -6.40 -7.20
C HIS A 95 10.29 -5.94 -8.65
N LEU A 96 11.51 -5.50 -8.98
CA LEU A 96 11.96 -5.36 -10.37
C LEU A 96 12.40 -6.72 -10.90
N SER A 97 11.95 -7.09 -12.09
CA SER A 97 12.32 -8.34 -12.75
C SER A 97 13.34 -8.14 -13.88
N GLU A 98 14.12 -9.19 -14.16
CA GLU A 98 14.98 -9.34 -15.35
C GLU A 98 15.78 -8.07 -15.69
N ASP A 99 15.52 -7.51 -16.87
CA ASP A 99 16.29 -6.40 -17.45
C ASP A 99 16.05 -5.07 -16.73
N ALA A 100 14.91 -4.89 -16.06
CA ALA A 100 14.66 -3.72 -15.22
C ALA A 100 15.60 -3.70 -14.00
N ASN A 101 15.86 -4.86 -13.40
CA ASN A 101 16.80 -4.99 -12.29
C ASN A 101 18.25 -4.78 -12.76
N LEU A 102 18.61 -5.29 -13.94
CA LEU A 102 19.94 -5.06 -14.54
C LEU A 102 20.19 -3.58 -14.83
N CYS A 103 19.20 -2.87 -15.40
CA CYS A 103 19.28 -1.43 -15.67
C CYS A 103 19.46 -0.63 -14.38
N TRP A 104 18.71 -0.97 -13.32
CA TRP A 104 18.86 -0.35 -12.01
C TRP A 104 20.27 -0.56 -11.43
N ARG A 105 20.77 -1.80 -11.45
CA ARG A 105 22.12 -2.13 -10.95
C ARG A 105 23.22 -1.40 -11.70
N SER A 106 23.10 -1.28 -13.03
CA SER A 106 24.07 -0.52 -13.83
C SER A 106 24.14 0.94 -13.39
N ARG A 107 22.99 1.57 -13.10
CA ARG A 107 22.93 2.99 -12.70
C ARG A 107 23.28 3.22 -11.24
N TYR A 108 23.07 2.25 -10.37
CA TYR A 108 23.45 2.33 -8.96
C TYR A 108 24.97 2.31 -8.76
N VAL A 109 25.72 1.61 -9.63
CA VAL A 109 27.19 1.57 -9.59
C VAL A 109 27.83 2.89 -10.05
N ASP A 110 27.09 3.71 -10.80
CA ASP A 110 27.54 4.99 -11.34
C ASP A 110 27.25 6.20 -10.42
N ILE A 111 26.69 5.97 -9.22
CA ILE A 111 26.36 6.99 -8.20
C ILE A 111 27.28 6.83 -6.99
#